data_AF-G3TXD8-F1
#
_entry.id   AF-G3TXD8-F1
#
_cell.length_a   1.000
_cell.length_b   1.000
_cell.length_c   1.000
_cell.angle_alpha   90.00
_cell.angle_beta   90.00
_cell.angle_gamma   90.00
#
_symmetry.space_group_name_H-M   'P 1'
#
loop_
_entity.id
_entity.type
_entity.pdbx_description
1 polymer ?
#
loop_
_entity_poly.entity_id
_entity_poly.type
_entity_poly.pdbx_seq_one_letter_code
_entity_poly.pdbx_strand_id
1 'polypeptide(L)'
;FDNCSSDDKLEQQHSLFTHYKDPCRLGPGEESRGPSVSLWAKDSNGLYFRAANTVTCVNRVLESEEGRKEYLAFPTSKSSGAGQKGRKDLLKGNGRRIDYILHGEEGLGPDWKAEVEEFSFITQLSGLTDHLPVAMRLMVSTGEEEA
;
A
#
# COMPACT_ATOMS: atom_id res chain seq x y z
N PHE A 1 -6.02 9.98 -3.13
CA PHE A 1 -6.02 8.99 -2.02
C PHE A 1 -4.62 8.44 -1.88
N ASP A 2 -3.74 9.19 -1.24
CA ASP A 2 -2.43 8.72 -0.82
C ASP A 2 -2.35 8.91 0.69
N ASN A 3 -2.32 7.81 1.45
CA ASN A 3 -2.36 7.88 2.91
C ASN A 3 -1.01 8.29 3.53
N CYS A 4 0.05 8.44 2.75
CA CYS A 4 1.40 8.78 3.22
C CYS A 4 1.82 10.21 2.83
N SER A 5 1.15 10.81 1.84
CA SER A 5 1.45 12.15 1.32
C SER A 5 0.90 13.24 2.23
N SER A 6 1.72 14.24 2.58
CA SER A 6 1.26 15.37 3.42
C SER A 6 0.23 16.27 2.73
N ASP A 7 0.11 16.19 1.40
CA ASP A 7 -0.77 17.01 0.58
C ASP A 7 -2.18 16.43 0.42
N ASP A 8 -2.35 15.14 0.71
CA ASP A 8 -3.60 14.39 0.50
C ASP A 8 -4.54 14.44 1.72
N LYS A 9 -4.48 15.51 2.54
CA LYS A 9 -5.23 15.58 3.81
C LYS A 9 -6.74 15.45 3.64
N LEU A 10 -7.29 15.97 2.54
CA LEU A 10 -8.72 15.92 2.26
C LEU A 10 -9.15 14.49 1.90
N GLU A 11 -8.39 13.86 1.02
CA GLU A 11 -8.59 12.48 0.58
C GLU A 11 -8.38 11.50 1.74
N GLN A 12 -7.40 11.75 2.59
CA GLN A 12 -7.15 11.00 3.81
C GLN A 12 -8.34 11.05 4.77
N GLN A 13 -9.10 12.13 4.82
CA GLN A 13 -10.25 12.29 5.73
C GLN A 13 -11.60 11.97 5.07
N HIS A 14 -11.59 11.45 3.85
CA HIS A 14 -12.81 11.16 3.12
C HIS A 14 -13.69 10.12 3.85
N SER A 15 -15.01 10.34 3.85
CA SER A 15 -16.01 9.49 4.54
C SER A 15 -16.05 8.04 4.05
N LEU A 16 -15.48 7.76 2.88
CA LEU A 16 -15.30 6.39 2.37
C LEU A 16 -14.65 5.49 3.42
N PHE A 17 -13.63 5.98 4.14
CA PHE A 17 -12.92 5.19 5.16
C PHE A 17 -13.69 5.04 6.48
N THR A 18 -14.84 5.70 6.63
CA THR A 18 -15.77 5.49 7.74
C THR A 18 -16.65 4.27 7.49
N HIS A 19 -17.07 4.06 6.24
CA HIS A 19 -17.96 2.95 5.85
C HIS A 19 -17.19 1.70 5.39
N TYR A 20 -16.02 1.90 4.78
CA TYR A 20 -15.18 0.84 4.23
C TYR A 20 -13.81 0.86 4.91
N LYS A 21 -13.51 -0.21 5.64
CA LYS A 21 -12.27 -0.40 6.37
C LYS A 21 -11.13 -0.75 5.41
N ASP A 22 -9.99 -0.13 5.66
CA ASP A 22 -8.73 -0.38 4.99
C ASP A 22 -7.81 -1.15 5.96
N PRO A 23 -7.46 -2.42 5.68
CA PRO A 23 -6.66 -3.25 6.60
C PRO A 23 -5.26 -2.69 6.87
N CYS A 24 -4.73 -1.88 5.95
CA CYS A 24 -3.40 -1.31 6.09
C CYS A 24 -3.39 -0.01 6.90
N ARG A 25 -4.55 0.63 7.11
CA ARG A 25 -4.65 2.00 7.63
C ARG A 25 -4.93 2.04 9.13
N LEU A 26 -4.11 2.79 9.87
CA LEU A 26 -4.38 3.10 11.29
C LEU A 26 -5.28 4.33 11.45
N GLY A 27 -5.13 5.30 10.55
CA GLY A 27 -5.88 6.55 10.55
C GLY A 27 -5.58 7.43 9.34
N PRO A 28 -6.21 8.61 9.23
CA PRO A 28 -5.89 9.58 8.18
C PRO A 28 -4.42 9.99 8.24
N GLY A 29 -3.64 9.69 7.21
CA GLY A 29 -2.21 10.00 7.18
C GLY A 29 -1.31 8.99 7.93
N GLU A 30 -1.90 7.94 8.50
CA GLU A 30 -1.21 6.96 9.35
C GLU A 30 -1.37 5.53 8.80
N GLU A 31 -0.25 4.95 8.39
CA GLU A 31 -0.15 3.60 7.85
C GLU A 31 0.29 2.61 8.95
N SER A 32 -0.20 1.37 8.87
CA SER A 32 0.27 0.27 9.71
C SER A 32 1.77 0.00 9.49
N ARG A 33 2.44 -0.57 10.50
CA ARG A 33 3.92 -0.75 10.53
C ARG A 33 4.47 -1.75 9.50
N GLY A 34 3.62 -2.37 8.68
CA GLY A 34 4.01 -3.31 7.63
C GLY A 34 4.42 -2.64 6.31
N PRO A 35 4.92 -3.41 5.32
CA PRO A 35 5.23 -2.92 3.99
C PRO A 35 3.94 -2.66 3.20
N SER A 36 3.21 -1.60 3.59
CA SER A 36 1.99 -1.17 2.93
C SER A 36 2.34 -0.23 1.77
N VAL A 37 2.68 -0.80 0.62
CA VAL A 37 3.23 -0.06 -0.52
C VAL A 37 2.68 -0.62 -1.82
N SER A 38 2.34 0.24 -2.77
CA SER A 38 1.79 -0.23 -4.04
C SER A 38 2.41 0.38 -5.29
N LEU A 39 3.35 1.33 -5.16
CA LEU A 39 3.94 2.00 -6.30
C LEU A 39 5.47 1.93 -6.35
N TRP A 40 5.99 1.48 -7.49
CA TRP A 40 7.41 1.50 -7.84
C TRP A 40 7.86 2.91 -8.27
N ALA A 41 9.08 3.31 -7.89
CA ALA A 41 9.73 4.51 -8.39
C ALA A 41 10.16 4.31 -9.85
N LYS A 42 9.92 5.31 -10.68
CA LYS A 42 10.43 5.34 -12.07
C LYS A 42 11.94 5.64 -12.05
N ASP A 43 12.71 4.90 -12.86
CA ASP A 43 14.10 5.24 -13.12
C ASP A 43 14.21 6.38 -14.16
N SER A 44 15.42 6.89 -14.39
CA SER A 44 15.70 7.98 -15.34
C SER A 44 15.35 7.67 -16.80
N ASN A 45 15.14 6.40 -17.13
CA ASN A 45 14.79 5.92 -18.47
C ASN A 45 13.30 5.56 -18.57
N GLY A 46 12.50 5.80 -17.53
CA GLY A 46 11.08 5.44 -17.47
C GLY A 46 10.85 3.93 -17.45
N LEU A 47 11.90 3.13 -17.21
CA LEU A 47 11.81 1.68 -17.14
C LEU A 47 11.62 1.24 -15.70
N TYR A 48 10.68 0.30 -15.52
CA TYR A 48 10.46 -0.38 -14.26
C TYR A 48 11.63 -1.35 -14.05
N PHE A 49 12.49 -0.97 -13.11
CA PHE A 49 13.63 -1.69 -12.57
C PHE A 49 14.05 -2.99 -13.28
N ARG A 50 15.08 -2.91 -14.14
CA ARG A 50 15.73 -4.05 -14.81
C ARG A 50 16.57 -4.95 -13.87
N ALA A 51 16.68 -4.63 -12.57
CA ALA A 51 17.48 -5.39 -11.62
C ALA A 51 16.70 -6.14 -10.52
N ALA A 52 15.36 -6.04 -10.45
CA ALA A 52 14.51 -7.01 -9.73
C ALA A 52 13.43 -7.56 -10.65
N ASN A 53 13.92 -8.30 -11.65
CA ASN A 53 13.09 -9.01 -12.62
C ASN A 53 12.65 -10.37 -12.06
N THR A 54 12.95 -10.65 -10.78
CA THR A 54 12.57 -11.86 -10.09
C THR A 54 11.82 -11.52 -8.82
N VAL A 55 10.76 -12.28 -8.57
CA VAL A 55 9.91 -12.21 -7.36
C VAL A 55 10.77 -12.18 -6.09
N THR A 56 11.80 -13.02 -6.03
CA THR A 56 12.71 -13.12 -4.88
C THR A 56 13.50 -11.84 -4.64
N CYS A 57 13.97 -11.17 -5.69
CA CYS A 57 14.69 -9.90 -5.54
C CYS A 57 13.75 -8.79 -5.05
N VAL A 58 12.52 -8.75 -5.55
CA VAL A 58 11.52 -7.77 -5.11
C VAL A 58 11.13 -7.98 -3.65
N ASN A 59 10.90 -9.22 -3.20
CA ASN A 59 10.55 -9.45 -1.80
C ASN A 59 11.66 -8.94 -0.84
N ARG A 60 12.93 -9.19 -1.17
CA ARG A 60 14.08 -8.66 -0.41
C ARG A 60 14.14 -7.13 -0.40
N VAL A 61 13.80 -6.50 -1.53
CA VAL A 61 13.70 -5.04 -1.62
C VAL A 61 12.61 -4.50 -0.71
N LEU A 62 11.45 -5.16 -0.65
CA LEU A 62 10.33 -4.74 0.19
C LEU A 62 10.61 -4.94 1.69
N GLU A 63 11.41 -5.93 2.07
CA GLU A 63 11.79 -6.21 3.45
C GLU A 63 12.80 -5.19 4.02
N SER A 64 13.72 -4.68 3.20
CA SER A 64 14.75 -3.72 3.63
C SER A 64 14.33 -2.25 3.48
N GLU A 65 14.63 -1.40 4.47
CA GLU A 65 14.31 0.04 4.38
C GLU A 65 15.07 0.72 3.24
N GLU A 66 16.33 0.35 3.06
CA GLU A 66 17.20 0.86 1.98
C GLU A 66 16.67 0.48 0.61
N GLY A 67 16.23 -0.78 0.46
CA GLY A 67 15.58 -1.27 -0.76
C GLY A 67 14.30 -0.51 -1.05
N ARG A 68 13.42 -0.36 -0.04
CA ARG A 68 12.19 0.43 -0.18
C ARG A 68 12.50 1.86 -0.65
N LYS A 69 13.42 2.57 0.00
CA LYS A 69 13.83 3.94 -0.38
C LYS A 69 14.44 4.06 -1.78
N GLU A 70 15.05 2.98 -2.28
CA GLU A 70 15.65 2.97 -3.60
C GLU A 70 14.65 2.71 -4.71
N TYR A 71 13.73 1.77 -4.49
CA TYR A 71 12.87 1.23 -5.54
C TYR A 71 11.42 1.67 -5.46
N LEU A 72 10.92 2.11 -4.32
CA LEU A 72 9.53 2.54 -4.19
C LEU A 72 9.37 4.04 -4.39
N ALA A 73 8.21 4.43 -4.91
CA ALA A 73 7.85 5.83 -5.01
C ALA A 73 7.60 6.39 -3.61
N PHE A 74 8.12 7.58 -3.33
CA PHE A 74 7.85 8.34 -2.11
C PHE A 74 7.19 9.68 -2.45
N PRO A 75 6.43 10.28 -1.52
CA PRO A 75 5.91 11.63 -1.71
C PRO A 75 7.04 12.62 -2.02
N THR A 76 6.87 13.41 -3.08
CA THR A 76 7.85 14.43 -3.48
C THR A 76 7.78 15.62 -2.55
N SER A 77 8.89 16.04 -1.94
CA SER A 77 8.91 17.26 -1.13
C SER A 77 8.82 18.52 -2.00
N LYS A 78 7.89 19.42 -1.69
CA LYS A 78 7.70 20.70 -2.40
C LYS A 78 8.89 21.67 -2.30
N SER A 79 9.86 21.44 -1.41
CA SER A 79 10.96 22.39 -1.12
C SER A 79 12.23 22.20 -1.96
N SER A 80 12.30 21.17 -2.80
CA SER A 80 13.42 20.95 -3.71
C SER A 80 12.95 21.17 -5.15
N GLY A 81 13.55 22.16 -5.81
CA GLY A 81 13.25 22.48 -7.21
C GLY A 81 13.26 21.25 -8.12
N ALA A 82 12.46 21.33 -9.19
CA ALA A 82 12.28 20.29 -10.19
C ALA A 82 13.61 19.59 -10.54
N GLY A 83 13.75 18.32 -10.15
CA GLY A 83 14.84 17.45 -10.58
C GLY A 83 15.76 16.87 -9.50
N GLN A 84 15.64 17.26 -8.22
CA GLN A 84 16.38 16.57 -7.17
C GLN A 84 15.54 15.48 -6.51
N LYS A 85 15.90 14.21 -6.76
CA LYS A 85 15.50 13.06 -5.94
C LYS A 85 15.72 13.50 -4.48
N GLY A 86 14.66 13.60 -3.68
CA GLY A 86 14.76 14.01 -2.27
C GLY A 86 15.86 13.18 -1.61
N ARG A 87 16.73 13.82 -0.80
CA ARG A 87 17.83 13.10 -0.13
C ARG A 87 17.24 11.86 0.54
N LYS A 88 17.80 10.68 0.27
CA LYS A 88 17.29 9.38 0.78
C LYS A 88 17.08 9.39 2.31
N ASP A 89 17.87 10.20 3.02
CA ASP A 89 17.81 10.40 4.48
C ASP A 89 16.55 11.13 4.97
N LEU A 90 15.85 11.85 4.08
CA LEU A 90 14.62 12.60 4.40
C LEU A 90 13.34 11.84 4.05
N LEU A 91 13.45 10.71 3.34
CA LEU A 91 12.31 9.86 3.01
C LEU A 91 11.81 9.16 4.28
N LYS A 92 10.62 9.57 4.74
CA LYS A 92 9.93 8.95 5.88
C LYS A 92 8.84 8.02 5.38
N GLY A 93 8.64 6.91 6.09
CA GLY A 93 7.59 5.92 5.80
C GLY A 93 8.07 4.79 4.88
N ASN A 94 7.13 3.97 4.41
CA ASN A 94 7.45 2.78 3.62
C ASN A 94 7.34 2.99 2.11
N GLY A 95 6.80 4.11 1.65
CA GLY A 95 6.55 4.41 0.24
C GLY A 95 5.11 4.90 0.05
N ARG A 96 4.70 5.10 -1.20
CA ARG A 96 3.34 5.50 -1.56
C ARG A 96 2.45 4.27 -1.73
N ARG A 97 1.32 4.24 -1.03
CA ARG A 97 0.23 3.30 -1.26
C ARG A 97 -0.94 4.05 -1.88
N ILE A 98 -1.22 3.75 -3.15
CA ILE A 98 -2.27 4.41 -3.93
C ILE A 98 -3.29 3.43 -4.51
N ASP A 99 -2.97 2.13 -4.50
CA ASP A 99 -3.92 1.03 -4.74
C ASP A 99 -4.54 0.53 -3.43
N TYR A 100 -5.86 0.40 -3.40
CA TYR A 100 -6.64 0.05 -2.21
C TYR A 100 -7.60 -1.12 -2.50
N ILE A 101 -7.73 -2.01 -1.52
CA ILE A 101 -8.87 -2.92 -1.41
C ILE A 101 -9.48 -2.68 -0.03
N LEU A 102 -10.78 -2.38 -0.01
CA LEU A 102 -11.52 -2.04 1.20
C LEU A 102 -12.63 -3.06 1.45
N HIS A 103 -13.05 -3.22 2.70
CA HIS A 103 -14.20 -4.05 3.05
C HIS A 103 -15.18 -3.28 3.96
N GLY A 104 -16.47 -3.47 3.74
CA GLY A 104 -17.53 -2.92 4.58
C GLY A 104 -18.15 -4.01 5.44
N GLU A 105 -18.55 -3.66 6.65
CA GLU A 105 -19.37 -4.52 7.52
C GLU A 105 -20.86 -4.12 7.47
N GLU A 106 -21.14 -2.89 7.02
CA GLU A 106 -22.50 -2.40 6.80
C GLU A 106 -23.18 -3.18 5.65
N GLY A 107 -24.43 -3.60 5.87
CA GLY A 107 -25.23 -4.31 4.88
C GLY A 107 -25.02 -5.83 4.83
N LEU A 108 -24.17 -6.39 5.70
CA LEU A 108 -24.12 -7.85 5.91
C LEU A 108 -25.36 -8.33 6.68
N GLY A 109 -25.70 -9.61 6.50
CA GLY A 109 -26.75 -10.25 7.30
C GLY A 109 -26.41 -10.18 8.80
N PRO A 110 -27.40 -10.09 9.70
CA PRO A 110 -27.15 -9.90 11.14
C PRO A 110 -26.31 -11.01 11.77
N ASP A 111 -26.39 -12.23 11.23
CA ASP A 111 -25.66 -13.40 11.73
C ASP A 111 -24.35 -13.65 10.97
N TRP A 112 -24.01 -12.80 10.00
CA TRP A 112 -22.83 -12.94 9.16
C TRP A 112 -21.69 -12.09 9.68
N LYS A 113 -20.54 -12.73 9.89
CA LYS A 113 -19.31 -12.05 10.27
C LYS A 113 -18.32 -12.18 9.12
N ALA A 114 -17.86 -11.06 8.58
CA ALA A 114 -16.81 -11.01 7.55
C ALA A 114 -15.53 -10.44 8.16
N GLU A 115 -14.47 -11.24 8.19
CA GLU A 115 -13.17 -10.85 8.73
C GLU A 115 -12.08 -10.97 7.66
N VAL A 116 -11.08 -10.11 7.71
CA VAL A 116 -9.91 -10.21 6.83
C VAL A 116 -9.06 -11.37 7.30
N GLU A 117 -9.04 -12.44 6.50
CA GLU A 117 -8.24 -13.63 6.77
C GLU A 117 -6.79 -13.44 6.29
N GLU A 118 -6.63 -12.81 5.13
CA GLU A 118 -5.31 -12.55 4.55
C GLU A 118 -5.32 -11.24 3.74
N PHE A 119 -4.21 -10.51 3.79
CA PHE A 119 -3.95 -9.35 2.96
C PHE A 119 -2.52 -9.42 2.43
N SER A 120 -2.32 -9.23 1.13
CA SER A 120 -1.00 -9.39 0.52
C SER A 120 -0.71 -8.42 -0.62
N PHE A 121 0.57 -8.09 -0.78
CA PHE A 121 1.12 -7.36 -1.92
C PHE A 121 1.80 -8.35 -2.85
N ILE A 122 1.38 -8.38 -4.11
CA ILE A 122 1.80 -9.37 -5.10
C ILE A 122 2.99 -8.83 -5.89
N THR A 123 4.06 -9.61 -5.90
CA THR A 123 5.33 -9.23 -6.55
C THR A 123 5.58 -10.00 -7.85
N GLN A 124 4.64 -10.87 -8.25
CA GLN A 124 4.74 -11.72 -9.44
C GLN A 124 4.74 -10.93 -10.76
N LEU A 125 4.18 -9.71 -10.77
CA LEU A 125 4.16 -8.84 -11.96
C LEU A 125 5.32 -7.84 -12.02
N SER A 126 6.38 -8.07 -11.23
CA SER A 126 7.55 -7.20 -11.21
C SER A 126 8.19 -7.09 -12.60
N GLY A 127 8.47 -5.86 -13.03
CA GLY A 127 9.01 -5.56 -14.36
C GLY A 127 7.97 -5.52 -15.49
N LEU A 128 6.70 -5.86 -15.20
CA LEU A 128 5.59 -5.76 -16.17
C LEU A 128 4.70 -4.53 -15.93
N THR A 129 4.75 -3.94 -14.74
CA THR A 129 3.96 -2.77 -14.31
C THR A 129 4.69 -1.97 -13.22
N ASP A 130 4.36 -0.68 -13.03
CA ASP A 130 4.77 0.14 -11.88
C ASP A 130 3.99 -0.17 -10.60
N HIS A 131 2.90 -0.92 -10.67
CA HIS A 131 2.06 -1.16 -9.50
C HIS A 131 2.28 -2.55 -8.93
N LEU A 132 2.28 -2.67 -7.61
CA LEU A 132 2.15 -3.95 -6.92
C LEU A 132 0.67 -4.26 -6.78
N PRO A 133 0.15 -5.33 -7.43
CA PRO A 133 -1.22 -5.75 -7.18
C PRO A 133 -1.44 -6.06 -5.70
N VAL A 134 -2.62 -5.73 -5.22
CA VAL A 134 -3.04 -5.97 -3.85
C VAL A 134 -4.09 -7.08 -3.87
N ALA A 135 -4.09 -7.95 -2.88
CA ALA A 135 -5.10 -8.98 -2.70
C ALA A 135 -5.59 -9.04 -1.25
N MET A 136 -6.85 -9.38 -1.08
CA MET A 136 -7.50 -9.55 0.22
C MET A 136 -8.40 -10.77 0.18
N ARG A 137 -8.30 -11.62 1.20
CA ARG A 137 -9.22 -12.75 1.43
C ARG A 137 -10.09 -12.42 2.65
N LEU A 138 -11.40 -12.55 2.46
CA LEU A 138 -12.38 -12.42 3.54
C LEU A 138 -12.87 -13.80 3.93
N MET A 139 -12.82 -14.11 5.22
CA MET A 139 -13.52 -15.25 5.80
C MET A 139 -14.91 -14.78 6.23
N VAL A 140 -15.94 -15.46 5.73
CA VAL A 140 -17.33 -15.19 6.08
C VAL A 140 -17.88 -16.37 6.86
N SER A 141 -18.34 -16.14 8.09
CA SER A 141 -18.94 -17.16 8.94
C SER A 141 -20.34 -16.77 9.39
N THR A 142 -21.15 -17.80 9.66
CA THR A 142 -22.49 -17.70 10.25
C THR A 142 -22.44 -18.19 11.70
N GLY A 143 -23.17 -17.56 12.61
CA GLY A 143 -23.14 -17.86 14.06
C GLY A 143 -23.75 -19.19 14.52
N GLU A 144 -23.62 -20.28 13.78
CA GLU A 144 -24.12 -21.61 14.20
C GLU A 144 -22.97 -22.63 14.35
N GLU A 145 -22.39 -22.68 15.56
CA GLU A 145 -21.73 -23.86 16.10
C GLU A 145 -22.22 -24.08 17.54
N GLU A 146 -23.48 -24.49 17.68
CA GLU A 146 -23.95 -25.25 18.84
C GLU A 146 -24.63 -26.52 18.31
N ALA A 147 -23.91 -27.65 18.41
CA ALA A 147 -24.43 -29.00 18.20
C ALA A 147 -24.08 -29.87 19.40
#